data_AF-T2GCQ4-F1
#
_entry.id   AF-T2GCQ4-F1
#
_cell.length_a   1.000
_cell.length_b   1.000
_cell.length_c   1.000
_cell.angle_alpha   90.00
_cell.angle_beta   90.00
_cell.angle_gamma   90.00
#
_symmetry.space_group_name_H-M   'P 1'
#
loop_
_entity.id
_entity.type
_entity.pdbx_description
1 polymer ?
#
loop_
_entity_poly.entity_id
_entity_poly.type
_entity_poly.pdbx_seq_one_letter_code
_entity_poly.pdbx_strand_id
1 'polypeptide(L)'
;MKKLLLPLLLLLVLPGTAQAQLPSELFGIVLGEPVEKYRSLLNMETDARDRDALYVNEVDLKSDLLPGIRGGSISYGNCANPGVVVGVKLKLDDPAQSTFNALYTRYEKAFGKPDEYQGDAFRTVIAWKWRFRKDNMEVQVVLTWSKDPEMRPGTSIKLRQRTLWEAEYFCQQQQRGKSGSTDAGTPLAPQDLDRFLPKTP
;
A
#
# COMPACT_ATOMS: atom_id res chain seq x y z
N MET A 1 51.22 54.55 0.28
CA MET A 1 50.27 54.12 -0.78
C MET A 1 49.49 52.93 -0.24
N LYS A 2 48.18 53.10 -0.07
CA LYS A 2 47.21 52.15 0.53
C LYS A 2 47.16 50.85 -0.28
N LYS A 3 47.36 49.69 0.35
CA LYS A 3 46.96 48.39 -0.19
C LYS A 3 45.74 47.90 0.60
N LEU A 4 44.61 47.83 -0.09
CA LEU A 4 43.33 47.33 0.41
C LEU A 4 43.47 45.87 0.88
N LEU A 5 43.02 45.59 2.10
CA LEU A 5 42.62 44.25 2.52
C LEU A 5 41.22 43.98 1.96
N LEU A 6 41.08 42.94 1.13
CA LEU A 6 39.80 42.40 0.68
C LEU A 6 39.52 41.13 1.49
N PRO A 7 38.44 41.02 2.29
CA PRO A 7 38.10 39.76 2.92
C PRO A 7 37.30 38.91 1.92
N LEU A 8 37.82 37.73 1.63
CA LEU A 8 37.16 36.68 0.85
C LEU A 8 36.02 36.09 1.70
N LEU A 9 34.78 36.58 1.51
CA LEU A 9 33.59 36.03 2.15
C LEU A 9 33.24 34.70 1.46
N LEU A 10 33.68 33.59 2.05
CA LEU A 10 33.38 32.23 1.62
C LEU A 10 31.89 31.94 1.92
N LEU A 11 31.03 32.08 0.92
CA LEU A 11 29.63 31.64 0.98
C LEU A 11 29.58 30.10 1.06
N LEU A 12 29.46 29.59 2.29
CA LEU A 12 29.06 28.20 2.56
C LEU A 12 27.62 28.01 2.08
N VAL A 13 27.46 27.58 0.83
CA VAL A 13 26.22 26.99 0.35
C VAL A 13 26.16 25.59 0.96
N LEU A 14 25.55 25.46 2.14
CA LEU A 14 25.19 24.16 2.68
C LEU A 14 24.07 23.60 1.80
N PRO A 15 24.27 22.53 1.02
CA PRO A 15 23.15 21.82 0.43
C PRO A 15 22.33 21.27 1.60
N GLY A 16 21.15 21.84 1.82
CA GLY A 16 20.19 21.25 2.73
C GLY A 16 19.94 19.82 2.26
N THR A 17 20.41 18.84 3.04
CA THR A 17 20.04 17.46 2.82
C THR A 17 18.54 17.41 3.02
N ALA A 18 17.78 17.40 1.92
CA ALA A 18 16.38 17.06 1.94
C ALA A 18 16.30 15.64 2.51
N GLN A 19 16.06 15.54 3.81
CA GLN A 19 15.88 14.27 4.47
C GLN A 19 14.55 13.75 3.94
N ALA A 20 14.63 12.88 2.92
CA ALA A 20 13.46 12.34 2.25
C ALA A 20 12.55 11.72 3.32
N GLN A 21 11.44 12.40 3.59
CA GLN A 21 10.43 11.93 4.51
C GLN A 21 9.70 10.78 3.81
N LEU A 22 9.55 9.65 4.49
CA LEU A 22 8.85 8.50 3.91
C LEU A 22 7.43 8.93 3.54
N PRO A 23 6.93 8.60 2.34
CA PRO A 23 5.55 8.89 2.00
C PRO A 23 4.65 8.07 2.90
N SER A 24 4.00 8.70 3.86
CA SER A 24 3.17 8.02 4.87
C SER A 24 1.70 8.35 4.76
N GLU A 25 1.30 9.16 3.78
CA GLU A 25 -0.07 9.62 3.60
C GLU A 25 -0.54 9.43 2.16
N LEU A 26 -1.78 9.01 1.98
CA LEU A 26 -2.47 8.98 0.71
C LEU A 26 -3.90 9.48 0.91
N PHE A 27 -4.27 10.56 0.22
CA PHE A 27 -5.64 11.12 0.24
C PHE A 27 -6.12 11.48 1.66
N GLY A 28 -5.25 12.10 2.47
CA GLY A 28 -5.58 12.47 3.86
C GLY A 28 -5.52 11.32 4.85
N ILE A 29 -5.26 10.08 4.41
CA ILE A 29 -5.17 8.90 5.27
C ILE A 29 -3.70 8.58 5.53
N VAL A 30 -3.31 8.62 6.80
CA VAL A 30 -1.94 8.48 7.29
C VAL A 30 -1.70 7.05 7.82
N LEU A 31 -0.64 6.42 7.37
CA LEU A 31 -0.15 5.14 7.89
C LEU A 31 0.32 5.29 9.35
N GLY A 32 0.02 4.30 10.18
CA GLY A 32 0.39 4.29 11.59
C GLY A 32 -0.59 5.04 12.51
N GLU A 33 -1.58 5.75 11.97
CA GLU A 33 -2.65 6.35 12.77
C GLU A 33 -3.78 5.36 13.10
N PRO A 34 -4.59 5.63 14.13
CA PRO A 34 -5.79 4.83 14.42
C PRO A 34 -6.83 4.92 13.29
N VAL A 35 -7.36 3.78 12.87
CA VAL A 35 -8.40 3.68 11.83
C VAL A 35 -9.67 4.46 12.20
N GLU A 36 -9.97 4.56 13.49
CA GLU A 36 -11.15 5.25 14.02
C GLU A 36 -11.19 6.75 13.64
N LYS A 37 -10.02 7.38 13.43
CA LYS A 37 -9.92 8.76 12.93
C LYS A 37 -10.62 8.96 11.58
N TYR A 38 -10.73 7.89 10.79
CA TYR A 38 -11.27 7.90 9.44
C TYR A 38 -12.70 7.36 9.36
N ARG A 39 -13.35 7.05 10.49
CA ARG A 39 -14.69 6.42 10.55
C ARG A 39 -15.74 7.10 9.67
N SER A 40 -15.70 8.43 9.54
CA SER A 40 -16.64 9.17 8.67
C SER A 40 -16.51 8.77 7.20
N LEU A 41 -15.31 8.43 6.74
CA LEU A 41 -14.97 8.03 5.37
C LEU A 41 -15.14 6.53 5.11
N LEU A 42 -15.44 5.73 6.14
CA LEU A 42 -15.45 4.27 6.07
C LEU A 42 -16.86 3.70 6.04
N ASN A 43 -17.07 2.69 5.18
CA ASN A 43 -18.25 1.86 5.21
C ASN A 43 -18.06 0.71 6.22
N MET A 44 -18.40 0.97 7.49
CA MET A 44 -18.18 0.02 8.59
C MET A 44 -18.92 -1.32 8.42
N GLU A 45 -19.91 -1.42 7.54
CA GLU A 45 -20.58 -2.70 7.23
C GLU A 45 -19.66 -3.67 6.48
N THR A 46 -18.60 -3.17 5.86
CA THR A 46 -17.60 -3.96 5.11
C THR A 46 -16.39 -4.35 5.94
N ASP A 47 -16.33 -3.92 7.21
CA ASP A 47 -15.19 -4.19 8.09
C ASP A 47 -15.09 -5.69 8.38
N ALA A 48 -14.07 -6.31 7.80
CA ALA A 48 -13.83 -7.73 7.94
C ALA A 48 -12.33 -8.03 7.86
N ARG A 49 -11.94 -9.25 8.23
CA ARG A 49 -10.58 -9.73 7.96
C ARG A 49 -10.36 -9.81 6.45
N ASP A 50 -9.21 -9.32 5.99
CA ASP A 50 -8.81 -9.46 4.59
C ASP A 50 -8.75 -10.96 4.25
N ARG A 51 -9.42 -11.35 3.15
CA ARG A 51 -9.58 -12.77 2.77
C ARG A 51 -8.26 -13.41 2.32
N ASP A 52 -7.35 -12.61 1.77
CA ASP A 52 -6.03 -13.05 1.30
C ASP A 52 -4.94 -12.77 2.35
N ALA A 53 -5.18 -11.86 3.28
CA ALA A 53 -4.28 -11.47 4.35
C ALA A 53 -4.97 -11.43 5.71
N LEU A 54 -5.45 -12.59 6.19
CA LEU A 54 -6.25 -12.72 7.42
C LEU A 54 -5.66 -12.05 8.69
N TYR A 55 -4.36 -11.74 8.69
CA TYR A 55 -3.66 -11.02 9.76
C TYR A 55 -3.89 -9.49 9.76
N VAL A 56 -4.74 -8.97 8.87
CA VAL A 56 -5.24 -7.59 8.91
C VAL A 56 -6.75 -7.57 8.70
N ASN A 57 -7.39 -6.49 9.13
CA ASN A 57 -8.73 -6.14 8.69
C ASN A 57 -8.67 -5.21 7.48
N GLU A 58 -9.69 -5.25 6.64
CA GLU A 58 -9.93 -4.34 5.53
C GLU A 58 -11.35 -3.77 5.67
N VAL A 59 -11.48 -2.48 5.44
CA VAL A 59 -12.76 -1.76 5.44
C VAL A 59 -12.81 -0.83 4.23
N ASP A 60 -13.90 -0.87 3.48
CA ASP A 60 -14.08 -0.08 2.28
C ASP A 60 -14.31 1.40 2.60
N LEU A 61 -13.83 2.25 1.70
CA LEU A 61 -14.11 3.68 1.70
C LEU A 61 -15.52 3.95 1.14
N LYS A 62 -16.19 4.95 1.70
CA LYS A 62 -17.40 5.56 1.12
C LYS A 62 -17.02 6.40 -0.09
N SER A 63 -16.99 5.78 -1.27
CA SER A 63 -16.55 6.42 -2.52
C SER A 63 -17.38 7.65 -2.89
N ASP A 64 -18.65 7.70 -2.49
CA ASP A 64 -19.55 8.84 -2.68
C ASP A 64 -19.07 10.12 -1.98
N LEU A 65 -18.20 10.00 -0.98
CA LEU A 65 -17.61 11.14 -0.24
C LEU A 65 -16.24 11.56 -0.78
N LEU A 66 -15.68 10.87 -1.78
CA LEU A 66 -14.29 11.03 -2.23
C LEU A 66 -14.23 11.36 -3.74
N PRO A 67 -14.18 12.65 -4.12
CA PRO A 67 -14.14 13.04 -5.53
C PRO A 67 -12.96 12.42 -6.29
N GLY A 68 -13.25 11.81 -7.44
CA GLY A 68 -12.26 11.18 -8.31
C GLY A 68 -11.86 9.76 -7.88
N ILE A 69 -12.48 9.22 -6.83
CA ILE A 69 -12.22 7.89 -6.29
C ILE A 69 -13.48 7.02 -6.44
N ARG A 70 -13.39 6.03 -7.33
CA ARG A 70 -14.46 5.05 -7.58
C ARG A 70 -14.65 4.08 -6.43
N GLY A 71 -13.61 3.90 -5.62
CA GLY A 71 -13.60 2.96 -4.52
C GLY A 71 -12.21 2.76 -3.96
N GLY A 72 -12.11 2.04 -2.86
CA GLY A 72 -10.88 1.83 -2.16
C GLY A 72 -11.13 1.29 -0.78
N SER A 73 -10.05 1.03 -0.04
CA SER A 73 -10.10 0.43 1.27
C SER A 73 -8.94 0.90 2.14
N ILE A 74 -9.14 0.83 3.45
CA ILE A 74 -8.08 0.93 4.45
C ILE A 74 -7.84 -0.47 5.00
N SER A 75 -6.58 -0.89 5.03
CA SER A 75 -6.16 -2.07 5.78
C SER A 75 -5.58 -1.63 7.13
N TYR A 76 -6.00 -2.29 8.21
CA TYR A 76 -5.53 -1.98 9.56
C TYR A 76 -5.20 -3.25 10.35
N GLY A 77 -4.28 -3.14 11.32
CA GLY A 77 -3.81 -4.28 12.10
C GLY A 77 -4.91 -4.91 12.95
N ASN A 78 -4.86 -6.22 13.11
CA ASN A 78 -5.78 -6.97 13.98
C ASN A 78 -5.06 -7.94 14.92
N CYS A 79 -3.73 -7.92 14.96
CA CYS A 79 -2.91 -8.81 15.76
C CYS A 79 -1.84 -8.06 16.57
N ALA A 80 -0.80 -7.53 15.92
CA ALA A 80 0.33 -6.90 16.61
C ALA A 80 0.01 -5.45 17.03
N ASN A 81 -0.69 -4.72 16.17
CA ASN A 81 -1.08 -3.33 16.36
C ASN A 81 -2.57 -3.15 16.02
N PRO A 82 -3.50 -3.68 16.84
CA PRO A 82 -4.93 -3.60 16.56
C PRO A 82 -5.41 -2.17 16.32
N GLY A 83 -6.16 -1.95 15.23
CA GLY A 83 -6.74 -0.66 14.88
C GLY A 83 -5.77 0.34 14.24
N VAL A 84 -4.50 -0.02 14.03
CA VAL A 84 -3.52 0.86 13.39
C VAL A 84 -3.56 0.70 11.87
N VAL A 85 -3.67 1.81 11.12
CA VAL A 85 -3.66 1.80 9.65
C VAL A 85 -2.32 1.30 9.14
N VAL A 86 -2.33 0.22 8.35
CA VAL A 86 -1.12 -0.38 7.75
C VAL A 86 -1.08 -0.22 6.23
N GLY A 87 -2.20 0.12 5.60
CA GLY A 87 -2.26 0.38 4.17
C GLY A 87 -3.52 1.09 3.72
N VAL A 88 -3.43 1.72 2.55
CA VAL A 88 -4.52 2.43 1.88
C VAL A 88 -4.50 2.02 0.41
N LYS A 89 -5.66 1.68 -0.13
CA LYS A 89 -5.84 1.35 -1.53
C LYS A 89 -6.91 2.24 -2.13
N LEU A 90 -6.58 2.93 -3.22
CA LEU A 90 -7.51 3.78 -3.96
C LEU A 90 -7.64 3.29 -5.39
N LYS A 91 -8.84 3.37 -5.93
CA LYS A 91 -9.16 3.19 -7.35
C LYS A 91 -9.76 4.49 -7.87
N LEU A 92 -9.20 5.00 -8.95
CA LEU A 92 -9.63 6.25 -9.53
C LEU A 92 -10.87 6.04 -10.41
N ASP A 93 -11.69 7.09 -10.53
CA ASP A 93 -12.85 7.10 -11.42
C ASP A 93 -12.46 7.01 -12.89
N ASP A 94 -11.41 7.74 -13.30
CA ASP A 94 -10.95 7.74 -14.67
C ASP A 94 -10.20 6.44 -15.02
N PRO A 95 -10.74 5.58 -15.90
CA PRO A 95 -10.09 4.36 -16.30
C PRO A 95 -8.98 4.57 -17.35
N ALA A 96 -8.85 5.78 -17.90
CA ALA A 96 -7.93 6.06 -19.00
C ALA A 96 -6.47 5.85 -18.59
N GLN A 97 -5.71 5.23 -19.49
CA GLN A 97 -4.26 5.04 -19.31
C GLN A 97 -3.51 6.38 -19.20
N SER A 98 -4.06 7.46 -19.77
CA SER A 98 -3.50 8.81 -19.65
C SER A 98 -3.43 9.28 -18.19
N THR A 99 -4.43 8.96 -17.36
CA THR A 99 -4.41 9.29 -15.92
C THR A 99 -3.33 8.52 -15.18
N PHE A 100 -3.15 7.24 -15.49
CA PHE A 100 -2.01 6.46 -14.99
C PHE A 100 -0.66 7.07 -15.41
N ASN A 101 -0.49 7.40 -16.70
CA ASN A 101 0.75 8.00 -17.20
C ASN A 101 1.04 9.35 -16.52
N ALA A 102 -0.01 10.15 -16.30
CA ALA A 102 0.09 11.44 -15.62
C ALA A 102 0.51 11.29 -14.15
N LEU A 103 0.01 10.28 -13.44
CA LEU A 103 0.45 9.96 -12.08
C LEU A 103 1.87 9.40 -12.06
N TYR A 104 2.20 8.50 -12.99
CA TYR A 104 3.53 7.93 -13.13
C TYR A 104 4.60 9.03 -13.29
N THR A 105 4.39 9.99 -14.19
CA THR A 105 5.32 11.12 -14.38
C THR A 105 5.48 11.95 -13.11
N ARG A 106 4.41 12.14 -12.32
CA ARG A 106 4.48 12.85 -11.04
C ARG A 106 5.25 12.05 -9.98
N TYR A 107 5.05 10.73 -9.94
CA TYR A 107 5.75 9.85 -9.03
C TYR A 107 7.23 9.78 -9.38
N GLU A 108 7.59 9.63 -10.66
CA GLU A 108 8.98 9.63 -11.11
C GLU A 108 9.67 10.96 -10.80
N LYS A 109 8.97 12.09 -10.97
CA LYS A 109 9.49 13.40 -10.59
C LYS A 109 9.70 13.54 -9.08
N ALA A 110 8.82 12.98 -8.25
CA ALA A 110 8.86 13.12 -6.79
C ALA A 110 9.83 12.13 -6.13
N PHE A 111 9.91 10.91 -6.64
CA PHE A 111 10.53 9.76 -5.98
C PHE A 111 11.66 9.11 -6.80
N GLY A 112 11.89 9.55 -8.05
CA GLY A 112 12.79 8.89 -8.97
C GLY A 112 12.16 7.65 -9.63
N LYS A 113 12.99 6.87 -10.33
CA LYS A 113 12.53 5.68 -11.05
C LYS A 113 11.96 4.62 -10.09
N PRO A 114 10.94 3.83 -10.51
CA PRO A 114 10.44 2.73 -9.71
C PRO A 114 11.51 1.65 -9.52
N ASP A 115 11.41 0.94 -8.39
CA ASP A 115 12.29 -0.17 -8.03
C ASP A 115 11.97 -1.46 -8.78
N GLU A 116 10.71 -1.67 -9.15
CA GLU A 116 10.22 -2.97 -9.64
C GLU A 116 9.00 -2.80 -10.56
N TYR A 117 8.99 -3.56 -11.66
CA TYR A 117 7.81 -3.77 -12.49
C TYR A 117 7.04 -5.00 -11.99
N GLN A 118 5.74 -4.86 -11.76
CA GLN A 118 4.83 -5.92 -11.28
C GLN A 118 3.68 -6.19 -12.26
N GLY A 119 3.72 -5.61 -13.46
CA GLY A 119 2.69 -5.85 -14.47
C GLY A 119 2.91 -7.19 -15.20
N ASP A 120 2.01 -7.52 -16.11
CA ASP A 120 2.17 -8.69 -16.97
C ASP A 120 3.05 -8.39 -18.18
N ALA A 121 3.44 -9.46 -18.89
CA ALA A 121 4.31 -9.39 -20.07
C ALA A 121 3.61 -8.76 -21.30
N PHE A 122 2.29 -8.85 -21.38
CA PHE A 122 1.46 -8.36 -22.48
C PHE A 122 0.99 -6.90 -22.28
N ARG A 123 1.35 -6.30 -21.14
CA ARG A 123 0.92 -4.96 -20.68
C ARG A 123 -0.59 -4.80 -20.63
N THR A 124 -1.30 -5.88 -20.31
CA THR A 124 -2.72 -5.82 -19.94
C THR A 124 -2.90 -5.18 -18.56
N VAL A 125 -1.96 -5.47 -17.66
CA VAL A 125 -1.73 -4.81 -16.39
C VAL A 125 -0.33 -4.22 -16.40
N ILE A 126 -0.24 -2.94 -16.07
CA ILE A 126 1.02 -2.20 -15.87
C ILE A 126 1.07 -1.84 -14.39
N ALA A 127 2.11 -2.26 -13.69
CA ALA A 127 2.28 -1.90 -12.28
C ALA A 127 3.74 -1.55 -11.97
N TRP A 128 3.94 -0.41 -11.33
CA TRP A 128 5.25 0.08 -10.90
C TRP A 128 5.28 0.26 -9.40
N LYS A 129 6.34 -0.24 -8.77
CA LYS A 129 6.53 -0.21 -7.33
C LYS A 129 7.70 0.66 -6.94
N TRP A 130 7.50 1.50 -5.94
CA TRP A 130 8.53 2.24 -5.21
C TRP A 130 8.63 1.72 -3.79
N ARG A 131 9.86 1.63 -3.28
CA ARG A 131 10.20 1.24 -1.91
C ARG A 131 10.98 2.36 -1.25
N PHE A 132 10.51 2.76 -0.07
CA PHE A 132 11.12 3.81 0.73
C PHE A 132 11.56 3.20 2.04
N ARG A 133 12.80 3.47 2.44
CA ARG A 133 13.37 2.96 3.70
C ARG A 133 13.98 4.10 4.50
N LYS A 134 13.64 4.13 5.79
CA LYS A 134 14.25 5.02 6.78
C LYS A 134 14.26 4.30 8.12
N ASP A 135 15.43 4.17 8.71
CA ASP A 135 15.63 3.41 9.95
C ASP A 135 15.04 1.98 9.81
N ASN A 136 14.21 1.55 10.76
CA ASN A 136 13.53 0.25 10.73
C ASN A 136 12.18 0.28 9.99
N MET A 137 11.85 1.38 9.31
CA MET A 137 10.59 1.56 8.62
C MET A 137 10.76 1.39 7.11
N GLU A 138 9.97 0.50 6.53
CA GLU A 138 9.80 0.36 5.09
C GLU A 138 8.36 0.72 4.69
N VAL A 139 8.22 1.57 3.68
CA VAL A 139 6.95 1.93 3.05
C VAL A 139 7.02 1.63 1.56
N GLN A 140 5.91 1.18 0.99
CA GLN A 140 5.81 0.82 -0.41
C GLN A 140 4.62 1.52 -1.06
N VAL A 141 4.83 2.01 -2.27
CA VAL A 141 3.77 2.51 -3.14
C VAL A 141 3.75 1.65 -4.40
N VAL A 142 2.59 1.20 -4.84
CA VAL A 142 2.44 0.62 -6.17
C VAL A 142 1.33 1.34 -6.92
N LEU A 143 1.69 1.86 -8.09
CA LEU A 143 0.77 2.45 -9.05
C LEU A 143 0.47 1.41 -10.11
N THR A 144 -0.81 1.11 -10.33
CA THR A 144 -1.26 0.09 -11.27
C THR A 144 -2.29 0.65 -12.24
N TRP A 145 -2.22 0.23 -13.50
CA TRP A 145 -3.28 0.38 -14.48
C TRP A 145 -3.60 -0.97 -15.11
N SER A 146 -4.88 -1.25 -15.30
CA SER A 146 -5.38 -2.49 -15.93
C SER A 146 -6.42 -2.17 -16.99
N LYS A 147 -6.34 -2.82 -18.15
CA LYS A 147 -7.45 -2.87 -19.13
C LYS A 147 -8.26 -4.17 -19.05
N ASP A 148 -7.90 -5.07 -18.15
CA ASP A 148 -8.60 -6.34 -17.95
C ASP A 148 -9.94 -6.11 -17.23
N PRO A 149 -11.08 -6.47 -17.85
CA PRO A 149 -12.39 -6.33 -17.21
C PRO A 149 -12.55 -7.24 -15.98
N GLU A 150 -11.85 -8.38 -15.91
CA GLU A 150 -11.91 -9.33 -14.79
C GLU A 150 -11.01 -8.87 -13.64
N MET A 151 -9.89 -8.21 -13.93
CA MET A 151 -9.00 -7.62 -12.92
C MET A 151 -9.29 -6.14 -12.65
N ARG A 152 -10.58 -5.79 -12.50
CA ARG A 152 -11.10 -4.47 -12.11
C ARG A 152 -10.38 -3.30 -12.81
N PRO A 153 -10.84 -2.88 -14.01
CA PRO A 153 -10.09 -2.01 -14.92
C PRO A 153 -9.90 -0.59 -14.38
N GLY A 154 -8.86 0.09 -14.87
CA GLY A 154 -8.52 1.47 -14.56
C GLY A 154 -7.28 1.62 -13.68
N THR A 155 -7.11 2.81 -13.11
CA THR A 155 -5.93 3.17 -12.30
C THR A 155 -6.17 2.90 -10.81
N SER A 156 -5.18 2.32 -10.14
CA SER A 156 -5.19 2.16 -8.68
C SER A 156 -3.85 2.50 -8.05
N ILE A 157 -3.91 2.96 -6.81
CA ILE A 157 -2.77 3.32 -5.97
C ILE A 157 -2.88 2.50 -4.70
N LYS A 158 -1.82 1.79 -4.33
CA LYS A 158 -1.70 1.10 -3.04
C LYS A 158 -0.48 1.65 -2.30
N LEU A 159 -0.72 2.25 -1.14
CA LEU A 159 0.30 2.69 -0.19
C LEU A 159 0.27 1.73 1.02
N ARG A 160 1.43 1.23 1.47
CA ARG A 160 1.52 0.27 2.57
C ARG A 160 2.77 0.48 3.41
N GLN A 161 2.63 0.46 4.73
CA GLN A 161 3.77 0.38 5.63
C GLN A 161 4.15 -1.09 5.79
N ARG A 162 5.20 -1.51 5.09
CA ARG A 162 5.62 -2.91 4.99
C ARG A 162 6.02 -3.47 6.36
N THR A 163 6.71 -2.69 7.18
CA THR A 163 7.14 -3.13 8.51
C THR A 163 5.95 -3.45 9.43
N LEU A 164 4.91 -2.59 9.46
CA LEU A 164 3.71 -2.88 10.26
C LEU A 164 2.96 -4.09 9.72
N TRP A 165 2.78 -4.17 8.41
CA TRP A 165 2.14 -5.30 7.75
C TRP A 165 2.86 -6.64 8.06
N GLU A 166 4.20 -6.65 8.07
CA GLU A 166 4.98 -7.83 8.46
C GLU A 166 4.82 -8.17 9.95
N ALA A 167 4.79 -7.16 10.83
CA ALA A 167 4.56 -7.38 12.26
C ALA A 167 3.22 -8.08 12.52
N GLU A 168 2.16 -7.66 11.82
CA GLU A 168 0.84 -8.33 11.87
C GLU A 168 0.93 -9.79 11.41
N TYR A 169 1.58 -10.04 10.27
CA TYR A 169 1.79 -11.40 9.75
C TYR A 169 2.50 -12.29 10.77
N PHE A 170 3.62 -11.82 11.34
CA PHE A 170 4.40 -12.59 12.30
C PHE A 170 3.64 -12.85 13.60
N CYS A 171 2.87 -11.87 14.08
CA CYS A 171 1.99 -12.06 15.24
C CYS A 171 0.97 -13.17 14.99
N GLN A 172 0.30 -13.15 13.83
CA GLN A 172 -0.73 -14.15 13.50
C GLN A 172 -0.14 -15.56 13.39
N GLN A 173 1.06 -15.68 12.83
CA GLN A 173 1.77 -16.96 12.73
C GLN A 173 2.16 -17.49 14.11
N GLN A 174 2.61 -16.63 15.03
CA GLN A 174 2.90 -17.03 16.41
C GLN A 174 1.63 -17.48 17.15
N GLN A 175 0.51 -16.79 16.97
CA GLN A 175 -0.77 -17.20 17.58
C GLN A 175 -1.23 -18.57 17.06
N ARG A 176 -1.11 -18.82 15.75
CA ARG A 176 -1.42 -20.13 15.15
C ARG A 176 -0.54 -21.25 15.69
N GLY A 177 0.76 -20.98 15.89
CA GLY A 177 1.69 -21.92 16.51
C GLY A 177 1.35 -22.23 17.96
N LYS A 178 0.81 -21.26 18.71
CA LYS A 178 0.35 -21.44 20.10
C LYS A 178 -0.99 -22.17 20.20
N SER A 179 -1.92 -21.95 19.26
CA SER A 179 -3.21 -22.66 19.21
C SER A 179 -3.09 -24.11 18.71
N GLY A 180 -1.93 -24.51 18.20
CA GLY A 180 -1.65 -25.88 17.72
C GLY A 180 -1.54 -26.94 18.83
N SER A 181 -1.77 -26.62 20.10
CA SER A 181 -1.74 -27.59 21.21
C SER A 181 -3.13 -28.14 21.61
N THR A 182 -4.21 -27.73 20.96
CA THR A 182 -5.56 -28.30 21.16
C THR A 182 -6.40 -28.10 19.91
N ASP A 183 -6.60 -29.17 19.14
CA ASP A 183 -7.66 -29.34 18.12
C ASP A 183 -7.78 -28.36 16.94
N ALA A 184 -6.74 -27.58 16.61
CA ALA A 184 -6.68 -26.92 15.30
C ALA A 184 -6.14 -27.91 14.26
N GLY A 185 -7.05 -28.64 13.61
CA GLY A 185 -6.72 -29.63 12.59
C GLY A 185 -5.62 -29.17 11.66
N THR A 186 -4.56 -29.99 11.54
CA THR A 186 -3.52 -29.90 10.52
C THR A 186 -4.18 -29.47 9.21
N PRO A 187 -3.66 -28.46 8.46
CA PRO A 187 -4.15 -28.19 7.12
C PRO A 187 -4.00 -29.48 6.32
N LEU A 188 -5.09 -30.23 6.21
CA LEU A 188 -5.10 -31.48 5.50
C LEU A 188 -4.83 -31.10 4.05
N ALA A 189 -3.77 -31.66 3.47
CA ALA A 189 -3.64 -31.66 2.02
C ALA A 189 -5.01 -32.09 1.46
N PRO A 190 -5.53 -31.39 0.42
CA PRO A 190 -6.82 -31.75 -0.14
C PRO A 190 -6.83 -33.26 -0.42
N GLN A 191 -7.62 -34.00 0.35
CA GLN A 191 -7.51 -35.47 0.36
C GLN A 191 -8.04 -36.09 -0.94
N ASP A 192 -8.90 -35.34 -1.64
CA ASP A 192 -9.57 -35.74 -2.85
C ASP A 192 -9.57 -34.56 -3.84
N LEU A 193 -8.66 -34.63 -4.82
CA LEU A 193 -8.53 -33.61 -5.86
C LEU A 193 -9.69 -33.63 -6.85
N ASP A 194 -10.43 -34.74 -6.94
CA ASP A 194 -11.55 -34.86 -7.88
C ASP A 194 -12.72 -33.95 -7.46
N ARG A 195 -12.80 -33.57 -6.18
CA ARG A 195 -13.77 -32.57 -5.68
C ARG A 195 -13.53 -31.17 -6.22
N PHE A 196 -12.34 -30.89 -6.76
CA PHE A 196 -11.97 -29.61 -7.34
C PHE A 196 -12.09 -29.61 -8.87
N LEU A 197 -12.40 -30.77 -9.48
CA LEU A 197 -12.65 -30.85 -10.92
C LEU A 197 -14.03 -30.26 -11.24
N PRO A 198 -14.13 -29.29 -12.18
CA PRO A 198 -15.41 -28.86 -12.72
C PRO A 198 -16.14 -30.06 -13.32
N LYS A 199 -17.40 -30.26 -12.95
CA LYS A 199 -18.25 -31.30 -13.53
C LYS A 199 -18.99 -30.73 -14.73
N THR A 200 -19.09 -31.51 -15.81
CA THR A 200 -20.03 -31.19 -16.89
C THR A 200 -21.46 -31.37 -16.37
N PRO A 201 -22.43 -30.55 -16.84
CA PRO A 201 -23.85 -30.75 -16.55
C PRO A 201 -24.34 -32.16 -16.88
#